data_AF-A0AAU1BXW7-F1
#
_entry.id   AF-A0AAU1BXW7-F1
#
_cell.length_a   1.000
_cell.length_b   1.000
_cell.length_c   1.000
_cell.angle_alpha   90.00
_cell.angle_beta   90.00
_cell.angle_gamma   90.00
#
_symmetry.space_group_name_H-M   'P 1'
#
loop_
_entity.id
_entity.type
_entity.pdbx_description
1 polymer ?
#
loop_
_entity_poly.entity_id
_entity_poly.type
_entity_poly.pdbx_seq_one_letter_code
_entity_poly.pdbx_strand_id
1 'polypeptide(L)'
;MVIRSGFRSMAALTATAAIGLCCLAPTPESSAAAPQPGPPTGEHVRPRRDAPALPSDVSALSYVVADARTGKVLAARDAHRKLPPASTLKTLFAVTALPHLRADDRHTVSDQDLAGIGPGSSLVGVESGHTYQVSDLWRGVFLSSGNDAVHVLASLNGGWEETAAQMQAQARRLGALDTEVVSPDGYDSPGQVSSAFDLAVFARAGLARPDFAEYCSTASAQFPGTGGSYGIVNTNRLLSGSDGIARYPGIIGVKNGYTTHAGNTLIAAAKQGERTLLVTVMNPQAGGGFTVYEEARSLLDWGFRAWDSVDAVGSLEPVRPTKSARRQAQITHAAATKPIRAADEGDSVWPVAGSVAGGLAVAGTFVLLVRRRTGRVRDERPVE
;
A
#
# COMPACT_ATOMS: atom_id res chain seq x y z
N MET A 1 -25.14 86.30 -18.84
CA MET A 1 -25.07 86.82 -20.22
C MET A 1 -25.11 85.60 -21.14
N VAL A 2 -26.30 85.04 -21.44
CA VAL A 2 -27.11 85.24 -22.68
C VAL A 2 -26.19 85.15 -23.92
N ILE A 3 -26.28 84.18 -24.86
CA ILE A 3 -27.34 83.94 -25.87
C ILE A 3 -27.00 82.64 -26.67
N ARG A 4 -28.03 81.79 -26.91
CA ARG A 4 -28.52 81.09 -28.15
C ARG A 4 -27.52 80.66 -29.27
N SER A 5 -27.74 79.68 -30.16
CA SER A 5 -28.79 78.69 -30.52
C SER A 5 -28.38 77.91 -31.78
N GLY A 6 -28.85 76.66 -31.92
CA GLY A 6 -29.25 76.01 -33.20
C GLY A 6 -28.15 75.30 -34.02
N PHE A 7 -28.38 74.24 -34.81
CA PHE A 7 -29.60 73.71 -35.43
C PHE A 7 -29.33 72.28 -36.02
N ARG A 8 -30.39 71.44 -36.11
CA ARG A 8 -30.68 70.29 -37.04
C ARG A 8 -30.31 68.82 -36.71
N SER A 9 -31.40 68.03 -36.63
CA SER A 9 -31.64 66.59 -36.88
C SER A 9 -31.19 66.12 -38.29
N MET A 10 -31.21 64.86 -38.74
CA MET A 10 -31.78 63.58 -38.29
C MET A 10 -31.17 62.44 -39.15
N ALA A 11 -31.37 61.19 -38.68
CA ALA A 11 -31.49 59.94 -39.44
C ALA A 11 -30.21 59.24 -39.94
N ALA A 12 -29.91 58.14 -39.24
CA ALA A 12 -28.96 57.10 -39.61
C ALA A 12 -29.58 56.15 -40.64
N LEU A 13 -28.79 55.77 -41.65
CA LEU A 13 -29.07 54.67 -42.57
C LEU A 13 -28.08 53.54 -42.30
N THR A 14 -28.62 52.37 -41.98
CA THR A 14 -27.92 51.12 -41.71
C THR A 14 -27.54 50.42 -43.02
N ALA A 15 -26.29 49.95 -43.11
CA ALA A 15 -25.82 49.05 -44.17
C ALA A 15 -25.50 47.68 -43.55
N THR A 16 -26.25 46.67 -43.97
CA THR A 16 -26.16 45.28 -43.53
C THR A 16 -25.02 44.58 -44.26
N ALA A 17 -24.00 44.10 -43.54
CA ALA A 17 -22.96 43.22 -44.08
C ALA A 17 -23.14 41.82 -43.48
N ALA A 18 -23.27 40.81 -44.35
CA ALA A 18 -23.41 39.41 -43.99
C ALA A 18 -22.09 38.85 -43.42
N ILE A 19 -22.13 38.37 -42.17
CA ILE A 19 -21.01 37.66 -41.53
C ILE A 19 -21.25 36.16 -41.69
N GLY A 20 -20.32 35.49 -42.38
CA GLY A 20 -20.29 34.05 -42.53
C GLY A 20 -20.12 33.34 -41.18
N LEU A 21 -21.01 32.37 -40.94
CA LEU A 21 -21.04 31.51 -39.77
C LEU A 21 -19.92 30.46 -39.89
N CYS A 22 -18.73 30.73 -39.33
CA CYS A 22 -17.75 29.69 -39.06
C CYS A 22 -18.19 28.87 -37.85
N CYS A 23 -18.65 27.64 -38.08
CA CYS A 23 -18.92 26.67 -37.04
C CYS A 23 -17.60 26.30 -36.31
N LEU A 24 -17.41 26.87 -35.12
CA LEU A 24 -16.42 26.38 -34.16
C LEU A 24 -16.91 25.04 -33.61
N ALA A 25 -16.24 23.95 -33.99
CA ALA A 25 -16.45 22.64 -33.39
C ALA A 25 -16.03 22.69 -31.90
N PRO A 26 -16.83 22.15 -30.97
CA PRO A 26 -16.47 22.10 -29.56
C PRO A 26 -15.27 21.16 -29.37
N THR A 27 -14.25 21.64 -28.68
CA THR A 27 -13.15 20.82 -28.15
C THR A 27 -13.73 19.75 -27.22
N PRO A 28 -13.33 18.47 -27.32
CA PRO A 28 -13.82 17.46 -26.40
C PRO A 28 -13.33 17.79 -24.99
N GLU A 29 -14.26 18.18 -24.13
CA GLU A 29 -14.04 18.25 -22.69
C GLU A 29 -13.55 16.88 -22.21
N SER A 30 -12.38 16.90 -21.57
CA SER A 30 -11.86 15.76 -20.81
C SER A 30 -12.94 15.35 -19.80
N SER A 31 -13.61 14.23 -20.08
CA SER A 31 -14.60 13.64 -19.19
C SER A 31 -13.89 13.26 -17.90
N ALA A 32 -13.97 14.13 -16.90
CA ALA A 32 -13.63 13.80 -15.52
C ALA A 32 -14.55 12.65 -15.11
N ALA A 33 -13.97 11.46 -14.99
CA ALA A 33 -14.68 10.29 -14.50
C ALA A 33 -15.36 10.65 -13.17
N ALA A 34 -16.66 10.39 -13.06
CA ALA A 34 -17.39 10.55 -11.82
C ALA A 34 -16.65 9.81 -10.69
N PRO A 35 -16.60 10.37 -9.46
CA PRO A 35 -15.96 9.71 -8.33
C PRO A 35 -16.60 8.33 -8.16
N GLN A 36 -15.77 7.28 -8.27
CA GLN A 36 -16.19 5.92 -7.96
C GLN A 36 -16.69 5.92 -6.51
N PRO A 37 -17.87 5.35 -6.21
CA PRO A 37 -18.31 5.20 -4.84
C PRO A 37 -17.22 4.48 -4.05
N GLY A 38 -16.83 5.04 -2.91
CA GLY A 38 -15.85 4.43 -2.03
C GLY A 38 -16.25 3.01 -1.60
N PRO A 39 -15.33 2.20 -1.08
CA PRO A 39 -15.65 0.88 -0.59
C PRO A 39 -16.79 0.97 0.43
N PRO A 40 -17.73 0.01 0.42
CA PRO A 40 -18.90 0.10 1.28
C PRO A 40 -18.48 0.08 2.75
N THR A 41 -18.94 1.06 3.52
CA THR A 41 -18.67 1.22 4.96
C THR A 41 -19.66 0.42 5.80
N GLY A 42 -19.34 0.20 7.08
CA GLY A 42 -20.18 -0.54 8.02
C GLY A 42 -20.02 -2.06 7.92
N GLU A 43 -20.98 -2.77 8.52
CA GLU A 43 -21.00 -4.24 8.61
C GLU A 43 -21.68 -4.87 7.39
N HIS A 44 -21.02 -5.85 6.78
CA HIS A 44 -21.42 -6.53 5.56
C HIS A 44 -21.49 -8.04 5.81
N VAL A 45 -22.69 -8.59 5.67
CA VAL A 45 -22.98 -10.03 5.69
C VAL A 45 -24.21 -10.29 4.81
N ARG A 46 -24.25 -11.43 4.12
CA ARG A 46 -25.42 -11.86 3.34
C ARG A 46 -25.97 -13.16 3.92
N PRO A 47 -26.78 -13.09 4.99
CA PRO A 47 -27.32 -14.27 5.63
C PRO A 47 -28.38 -14.94 4.76
N ARG A 48 -28.34 -16.27 4.72
CA ARG A 48 -29.46 -17.12 4.24
C ARG A 48 -30.37 -17.45 5.43
N ARG A 49 -31.43 -18.21 5.15
CA ARG A 49 -32.31 -18.74 6.20
C ARG A 49 -31.48 -19.50 7.24
N ASP A 50 -31.80 -19.26 8.52
CA ASP A 50 -31.18 -19.89 9.69
C ASP A 50 -29.70 -19.54 9.95
N ALA A 51 -29.14 -18.53 9.27
CA ALA A 51 -27.80 -18.04 9.57
C ALA A 51 -27.74 -17.44 10.99
N PRO A 52 -26.71 -17.76 11.79
CA PRO A 52 -26.54 -17.13 13.10
C PRO A 52 -26.26 -15.63 12.93
N ALA A 53 -26.80 -14.82 13.84
CA ALA A 53 -26.46 -13.40 13.91
C ALA A 53 -24.96 -13.22 14.15
N LEU A 54 -24.40 -12.13 13.59
CA LEU A 54 -23.04 -11.73 13.89
C LEU A 54 -22.88 -11.44 15.39
N PRO A 55 -21.70 -11.70 15.97
CA PRO A 55 -21.42 -11.42 17.37
C PRO A 55 -21.53 -9.91 17.67
N SER A 56 -22.38 -9.55 18.64
CA SER A 56 -22.62 -8.14 19.02
C SER A 56 -21.52 -7.55 19.90
N ASP A 57 -20.62 -8.38 20.43
CA ASP A 57 -19.47 -8.04 21.26
C ASP A 57 -18.26 -7.53 20.45
N VAL A 58 -18.33 -7.53 19.12
CA VAL A 58 -17.22 -7.06 18.26
C VAL A 58 -17.21 -5.53 18.17
N SER A 59 -16.22 -4.92 18.82
CA SER A 59 -15.96 -3.48 18.88
C SER A 59 -14.86 -3.00 17.93
N ALA A 60 -14.17 -3.91 17.22
CA ALA A 60 -13.15 -3.56 16.23
C ALA A 60 -13.61 -2.51 15.22
N LEU A 61 -12.70 -1.57 14.92
CA LEU A 61 -12.89 -0.57 13.87
C LEU A 61 -12.93 -1.19 12.47
N SER A 62 -12.30 -2.34 12.28
CA SER A 62 -12.31 -3.08 11.02
C SER A 62 -12.08 -4.57 11.26
N TYR A 63 -12.82 -5.42 10.55
CA TYR A 63 -12.57 -6.87 10.54
C TYR A 63 -12.94 -7.52 9.21
N VAL A 64 -12.38 -8.70 8.98
CA VAL A 64 -12.73 -9.61 7.86
C VAL A 64 -12.82 -11.04 8.39
N VAL A 65 -13.84 -11.79 7.95
CA VAL A 65 -13.97 -13.25 8.12
C VAL A 65 -14.01 -13.88 6.74
N ALA A 66 -13.07 -14.78 6.44
CA ALA A 66 -12.95 -15.36 5.10
C ALA A 66 -12.59 -16.86 5.12
N ASP A 67 -13.02 -17.58 4.09
CA ASP A 67 -12.49 -18.90 3.74
C ASP A 67 -11.05 -18.72 3.24
N ALA A 68 -10.07 -19.22 3.98
CA ALA A 68 -8.66 -19.09 3.64
C ALA A 68 -8.29 -19.80 2.33
N ARG A 69 -9.00 -20.88 1.98
CA ARG A 69 -8.72 -21.67 0.78
C ARG A 69 -9.32 -21.00 -0.46
N THR A 70 -10.61 -20.71 -0.45
CA THR A 70 -11.28 -20.13 -1.63
C THR A 70 -11.15 -18.61 -1.72
N GLY A 71 -10.74 -17.94 -0.64
CA GLY A 71 -10.70 -16.49 -0.55
C GLY A 71 -12.08 -15.83 -0.41
N LYS A 72 -13.17 -16.59 -0.24
CA LYS A 72 -14.51 -16.00 -0.11
C LYS A 72 -14.62 -15.25 1.22
N VAL A 73 -14.98 -13.97 1.17
CA VAL A 73 -15.26 -13.17 2.37
C VAL A 73 -16.70 -13.44 2.80
N LEU A 74 -16.87 -13.93 4.02
CA LEU A 74 -18.16 -14.32 4.60
C LEU A 74 -18.82 -13.15 5.33
N ALA A 75 -18.03 -12.37 6.07
CA ALA A 75 -18.44 -11.13 6.68
C ALA A 75 -17.27 -10.14 6.78
N ALA A 76 -17.59 -8.87 6.88
CA ALA A 76 -16.64 -7.78 6.98
C ALA A 76 -17.24 -6.59 7.72
N ARG A 77 -16.42 -5.82 8.43
CA ARG A 77 -16.77 -4.47 8.88
C ARG A 77 -15.68 -3.52 8.43
N ASP A 78 -16.04 -2.47 7.69
CA ASP A 78 -15.12 -1.44 7.22
C ASP A 78 -13.80 -2.03 6.67
N ALA A 79 -13.89 -3.08 5.86
CA ALA A 79 -12.76 -3.96 5.54
C ALA A 79 -11.59 -3.25 4.82
N HIS A 80 -11.89 -2.15 4.12
CA HIS A 80 -10.92 -1.31 3.39
C HIS A 80 -10.52 -0.04 4.17
N ARG A 81 -10.90 0.07 5.46
CA ARG A 81 -10.49 1.20 6.30
C ARG A 81 -8.98 1.15 6.52
N LYS A 82 -8.30 2.23 6.11
CA LYS A 82 -6.87 2.40 6.30
C LYS A 82 -6.55 2.65 7.78
N LEU A 83 -5.86 1.71 8.40
CA LEU A 83 -5.45 1.73 9.80
C LEU A 83 -3.97 1.31 9.90
N PRO A 84 -3.21 1.82 10.89
CA PRO A 84 -1.87 1.30 11.15
C PRO A 84 -1.92 -0.20 11.46
N PRO A 85 -1.08 -1.04 10.82
CA PRO A 85 -1.18 -2.50 10.94
C PRO A 85 -0.52 -3.05 12.21
N ALA A 86 0.38 -2.29 12.84
CA ALA A 86 1.36 -2.84 13.78
C ALA A 86 2.10 -4.07 13.19
N SER A 87 2.56 -4.97 14.06
CA SER A 87 3.31 -6.18 13.66
C SER A 87 2.53 -7.18 12.80
N THR A 88 1.24 -7.00 12.54
CA THR A 88 0.54 -7.83 11.54
C THR A 88 1.07 -7.60 10.12
N LEU A 89 1.70 -6.45 9.85
CA LEU A 89 2.41 -6.19 8.59
C LEU A 89 3.58 -7.16 8.34
N LYS A 90 4.11 -7.79 9.39
CA LYS A 90 5.16 -8.82 9.26
C LYS A 90 4.67 -10.04 8.46
N THR A 91 3.36 -10.21 8.25
CA THR A 91 2.84 -11.21 7.31
C THR A 91 3.19 -10.86 5.85
N LEU A 92 3.11 -9.58 5.46
CA LEU A 92 3.58 -9.10 4.16
C LEU A 92 5.10 -9.22 4.03
N PHE A 93 5.83 -8.87 5.09
CA PHE A 93 7.29 -9.06 5.14
C PHE A 93 7.67 -10.52 4.88
N ALA A 94 7.05 -11.46 5.60
CA ALA A 94 7.28 -12.88 5.44
C ALA A 94 6.93 -13.37 4.03
N VAL A 95 5.77 -12.98 3.48
CA VAL A 95 5.38 -13.32 2.10
C VAL A 95 6.36 -12.77 1.05
N THR A 96 7.04 -11.67 1.36
CA THR A 96 8.00 -11.02 0.47
C THR A 96 9.39 -11.66 0.57
N ALA A 97 9.93 -11.85 1.78
CA ALA A 97 11.32 -12.22 1.99
C ALA A 97 11.56 -13.73 2.17
N LEU A 98 10.61 -14.49 2.74
CA LEU A 98 10.76 -15.96 2.88
C LEU A 98 11.18 -16.69 1.60
N PRO A 99 10.64 -16.37 0.39
CA PRO A 99 11.03 -17.05 -0.84
C PRO A 99 12.50 -16.87 -1.23
N HIS A 100 13.18 -15.86 -0.69
CA HIS A 100 14.55 -15.47 -1.07
C HIS A 100 15.60 -15.89 -0.03
N LEU A 101 15.19 -16.27 1.17
CA LEU A 101 16.08 -16.56 2.29
C LEU A 101 15.96 -18.04 2.67
N ARG A 102 17.03 -18.81 2.49
CA ARG A 102 17.00 -20.24 2.78
C ARG A 102 17.10 -20.46 4.27
N ALA A 103 16.30 -21.39 4.80
CA ALA A 103 16.20 -21.62 6.24
C ALA A 103 17.53 -22.04 6.90
N ASP A 104 18.38 -22.76 6.17
CA ASP A 104 19.68 -23.28 6.59
C ASP A 104 20.83 -22.26 6.47
N ASP A 105 20.60 -21.12 5.81
CA ASP A 105 21.60 -20.07 5.70
C ASP A 105 21.92 -19.49 7.09
N ARG A 106 23.19 -19.14 7.28
CA ARG A 106 23.72 -18.62 8.55
C ARG A 106 24.24 -17.21 8.35
N HIS A 107 23.92 -16.33 9.29
CA HIS A 107 24.39 -14.94 9.28
C HIS A 107 24.99 -14.55 10.62
N THR A 108 26.20 -14.01 10.61
CA THR A 108 26.81 -13.38 11.77
C THR A 108 26.37 -11.93 11.82
N VAL A 109 25.61 -11.60 12.85
CA VAL A 109 24.98 -10.27 12.99
C VAL A 109 26.06 -9.22 13.27
N SER A 110 25.92 -8.07 12.62
CA SER A 110 26.74 -6.89 12.85
C SER A 110 25.97 -5.82 13.61
N ASP A 111 26.68 -4.83 14.18
CA ASP A 111 26.02 -3.68 14.83
C ASP A 111 25.12 -2.91 13.84
N GLN A 112 25.51 -2.89 12.56
CA GLN A 112 24.74 -2.24 11.50
C GLN A 112 23.43 -2.96 11.20
N ASP A 113 23.38 -4.29 11.35
CA ASP A 113 22.14 -5.06 11.19
C ASP A 113 21.12 -4.69 12.28
N LEU A 114 21.57 -4.22 13.45
CA LEU A 114 20.69 -3.85 14.56
C LEU A 114 20.47 -2.33 14.67
N ALA A 115 21.02 -1.55 13.72
CA ALA A 115 20.86 -0.11 13.70
C ALA A 115 19.42 0.31 13.39
N GLY A 116 18.97 1.39 14.02
CA GLY A 116 17.68 2.02 13.71
C GLY A 116 16.44 1.34 14.32
N ILE A 117 16.62 0.32 15.17
CA ILE A 117 15.50 -0.30 15.90
C ILE A 117 14.87 0.74 16.84
N GLY A 118 13.57 1.01 16.64
CA GLY A 118 12.85 2.03 17.41
C GLY A 118 12.67 1.66 18.89
N PRO A 119 12.62 2.64 19.81
CA PRO A 119 12.38 2.38 21.24
C PRO A 119 11.03 1.71 21.48
N GLY A 120 10.98 0.76 22.41
CA GLY A 120 9.74 0.02 22.71
C GLY A 120 9.36 -1.05 21.67
N SER A 121 10.21 -1.27 20.66
CA SER A 121 10.08 -2.42 19.74
C SER A 121 10.06 -3.74 20.51
N SER A 122 9.24 -4.69 20.04
CA SER A 122 9.37 -6.09 20.48
C SER A 122 10.68 -6.65 19.92
N LEU A 123 11.46 -7.32 20.76
CA LEU A 123 12.75 -7.91 20.38
C LEU A 123 12.73 -9.38 20.75
N VAL A 124 13.33 -10.24 19.91
CA VAL A 124 13.56 -11.63 20.29
C VAL A 124 14.82 -11.75 21.14
N GLY A 125 15.81 -10.88 20.96
CA GLY A 125 17.11 -10.90 21.63
C GLY A 125 18.28 -11.21 20.70
N VAL A 126 18.22 -10.72 19.45
CA VAL A 126 19.35 -10.87 18.51
C VAL A 126 20.53 -10.01 18.98
N GLU A 127 21.71 -10.62 19.01
CA GLU A 127 22.96 -10.00 19.47
C GLU A 127 23.98 -9.87 18.34
N SER A 128 24.66 -8.73 18.26
CA SER A 128 25.81 -8.50 17.38
C SER A 128 26.96 -9.45 17.71
N GLY A 129 27.67 -9.90 16.68
CA GLY A 129 28.74 -10.90 16.77
C GLY A 129 28.26 -12.34 16.89
N HIS A 130 26.96 -12.58 17.11
CA HIS A 130 26.39 -13.93 17.19
C HIS A 130 25.91 -14.41 15.81
N THR A 131 26.07 -15.72 15.53
CA THR A 131 25.64 -16.33 14.26
C THR A 131 24.30 -17.04 14.44
N TYR A 132 23.28 -16.60 13.71
CA TYR A 132 21.95 -17.21 13.70
C TYR A 132 21.69 -17.94 12.39
N GLN A 133 20.88 -19.01 12.44
CA GLN A 133 20.26 -19.52 11.21
C GLN A 133 19.08 -18.63 10.84
N VAL A 134 18.81 -18.50 9.54
CA VAL A 134 17.63 -17.78 9.03
C VAL A 134 16.33 -18.35 9.62
N SER A 135 16.25 -19.67 9.83
CA SER A 135 15.08 -20.27 10.50
C SER A 135 14.87 -19.79 11.93
N ASP A 136 15.94 -19.53 12.68
CA ASP A 136 15.86 -19.04 14.06
C ASP A 136 15.30 -17.61 14.04
N LEU A 137 15.81 -16.77 13.16
CA LEU A 137 15.31 -15.40 12.96
C LEU A 137 13.82 -15.38 12.60
N TRP A 138 13.36 -16.25 11.70
CA TRP A 138 11.92 -16.38 11.39
C TRP A 138 11.09 -16.83 12.59
N ARG A 139 11.60 -17.74 13.43
CA ARG A 139 10.95 -18.07 14.72
C ARG A 139 10.86 -16.82 15.61
N GLY A 140 11.90 -15.99 15.66
CA GLY A 140 11.87 -14.70 16.37
C GLY A 140 10.82 -13.72 15.84
N VAL A 141 10.66 -13.63 14.51
CA VAL A 141 9.64 -12.81 13.85
C VAL A 141 8.22 -13.26 14.21
N PHE A 142 7.94 -14.57 14.13
CA PHE A 142 6.57 -15.07 14.34
C PHE A 142 6.20 -15.22 15.82
N LEU A 143 7.12 -15.70 16.67
CA LEU A 143 6.79 -16.01 18.05
C LEU A 143 6.91 -14.77 18.94
N SER A 144 8.06 -14.09 18.89
CA SER A 144 8.34 -12.93 19.75
C SER A 144 8.02 -11.60 19.09
N SER A 145 7.61 -11.59 17.82
CA SER A 145 7.39 -10.37 17.04
C SER A 145 8.65 -9.50 16.91
N GLY A 146 9.84 -10.12 16.98
CA GLY A 146 11.13 -9.44 17.08
C GLY A 146 11.45 -8.55 15.89
N ASN A 147 11.56 -7.24 16.12
CA ASN A 147 11.99 -6.27 15.11
C ASN A 147 13.47 -6.43 14.78
N ASP A 148 14.29 -6.75 15.78
CA ASP A 148 15.70 -7.15 15.62
C ASP A 148 15.88 -8.28 14.59
N ALA A 149 15.06 -9.32 14.66
CA ALA A 149 15.08 -10.39 13.66
C ALA A 149 14.65 -9.90 12.26
N VAL A 150 13.65 -8.99 12.18
CA VAL A 150 13.24 -8.37 10.89
C VAL A 150 14.37 -7.54 10.30
N HIS A 151 15.09 -6.75 11.10
CA HIS A 151 16.21 -5.95 10.60
C HIS A 151 17.33 -6.82 10.00
N VAL A 152 17.72 -7.91 10.68
CA VAL A 152 18.72 -8.85 10.14
C VAL A 152 18.23 -9.49 8.84
N LEU A 153 16.99 -9.99 8.82
CA LEU A 153 16.42 -10.60 7.62
C LEU A 153 16.26 -9.59 6.47
N ALA A 154 15.97 -8.32 6.75
CA ALA A 154 15.94 -7.25 5.76
C ALA A 154 17.33 -6.94 5.21
N SER A 155 18.37 -6.95 6.04
CA SER A 155 19.79 -6.82 5.62
C SER A 155 20.15 -7.91 4.61
N LEU A 156 19.75 -9.16 4.88
CA LEU A 156 19.92 -10.30 3.97
C LEU A 156 19.06 -10.22 2.69
N ASN A 157 18.00 -9.41 2.69
CA ASN A 157 17.07 -9.23 1.58
C ASN A 157 17.30 -7.93 0.79
N GLY A 158 18.53 -7.40 0.81
CA GLY A 158 18.92 -6.21 0.04
C GLY A 158 18.88 -4.89 0.83
N GLY A 159 18.62 -4.95 2.14
CA GLY A 159 18.57 -3.80 3.03
C GLY A 159 17.15 -3.35 3.37
N TRP A 160 17.04 -2.45 4.34
CA TRP A 160 15.77 -1.99 4.91
C TRP A 160 14.83 -1.33 3.89
N GLU A 161 15.35 -0.36 3.14
CA GLU A 161 14.59 0.44 2.16
C GLU A 161 14.17 -0.40 0.96
N GLU A 162 15.09 -1.23 0.45
CA GLU A 162 14.83 -2.14 -0.66
C GLU A 162 13.78 -3.19 -0.26
N THR A 163 13.89 -3.75 0.95
CA THR A 163 12.87 -4.68 1.48
C THR A 163 11.50 -4.01 1.58
N ALA A 164 11.41 -2.77 2.06
CA ALA A 164 10.14 -2.03 2.12
C ALA A 164 9.56 -1.78 0.71
N ALA A 165 10.40 -1.45 -0.27
CA ALA A 165 9.99 -1.29 -1.67
C ALA A 165 9.47 -2.61 -2.27
N GLN A 166 10.16 -3.73 -2.01
CA GLN A 166 9.72 -5.06 -2.43
C GLN A 166 8.39 -5.45 -1.79
N MET A 167 8.19 -5.13 -0.51
CA MET A 167 6.92 -5.35 0.20
C MET A 167 5.80 -4.53 -0.42
N GLN A 168 6.02 -3.25 -0.71
CA GLN A 168 5.04 -2.42 -1.40
C GLN A 168 4.67 -3.01 -2.76
N ALA A 169 5.66 -3.44 -3.55
CA ALA A 169 5.43 -4.09 -4.83
C ALA A 169 4.67 -5.42 -4.67
N GLN A 170 4.98 -6.21 -3.64
CA GLN A 170 4.28 -7.46 -3.33
C GLN A 170 2.82 -7.20 -2.95
N ALA A 171 2.53 -6.17 -2.14
CA ALA A 171 1.16 -5.79 -1.81
C ALA A 171 0.35 -5.46 -3.08
N ARG A 172 0.90 -4.65 -3.99
CA ARG A 172 0.26 -4.33 -5.28
C ARG A 172 0.06 -5.58 -6.14
N ARG A 173 1.04 -6.49 -6.22
CA ARG A 173 0.93 -7.76 -6.96
C ARG A 173 -0.20 -8.65 -6.43
N LEU A 174 -0.40 -8.66 -5.12
CA LEU A 174 -1.48 -9.43 -4.48
C LEU A 174 -2.85 -8.76 -4.58
N GLY A 175 -2.93 -7.53 -5.10
CA GLY A 175 -4.18 -6.76 -5.18
C GLY A 175 -4.56 -6.09 -3.85
N ALA A 176 -3.63 -6.00 -2.89
CA ALA A 176 -3.80 -5.31 -1.63
C ALA A 176 -3.53 -3.81 -1.82
N LEU A 177 -4.59 -3.05 -2.13
CA LEU A 177 -4.47 -1.67 -2.62
C LEU A 177 -4.60 -0.60 -1.54
N ASP A 178 -4.99 -0.97 -0.33
CA ASP A 178 -5.12 -0.05 0.80
C ASP A 178 -3.81 0.11 1.58
N THR A 179 -2.83 -0.76 1.31
CA THR A 179 -1.56 -0.84 2.01
C THR A 179 -0.51 0.12 1.44
N GLU A 180 0.01 0.97 2.33
CA GLU A 180 1.21 1.79 2.12
C GLU A 180 2.27 1.35 3.12
N VAL A 181 3.40 0.84 2.60
CA VAL A 181 4.52 0.31 3.39
C VAL A 181 5.56 1.42 3.58
N VAL A 182 5.93 1.67 4.84
CA VAL A 182 7.02 2.59 5.19
C VAL A 182 8.21 1.82 5.79
N SER A 183 7.92 0.81 6.62
CA SER A 183 8.92 -0.05 7.25
C SER A 183 8.55 -1.54 7.12
N PRO A 184 9.55 -2.46 7.09
CA PRO A 184 9.27 -3.90 7.05
C PRO A 184 8.62 -4.49 8.30
N ASP A 185 8.77 -3.84 9.45
CA ASP A 185 8.40 -4.41 10.75
C ASP A 185 6.98 -4.04 11.22
N GLY A 186 6.32 -3.07 10.59
CA GLY A 186 5.01 -2.59 11.04
C GLY A 186 5.05 -1.62 12.22
N TYR A 187 6.23 -1.11 12.61
CA TYR A 187 6.38 -0.09 13.65
C TYR A 187 5.68 1.22 13.28
N ASP A 188 5.30 2.04 14.26
CA ASP A 188 4.58 3.30 14.02
C ASP A 188 5.43 4.25 13.17
N SER A 189 4.97 4.51 11.95
CA SER A 189 5.63 5.39 10.98
C SER A 189 4.59 6.26 10.27
N PRO A 190 4.84 7.57 10.07
CA PRO A 190 3.90 8.43 9.34
C PRO A 190 3.56 7.87 7.96
N GLY A 191 2.27 7.70 7.67
CA GLY A 191 1.78 7.16 6.40
C GLY A 191 1.73 5.64 6.30
N GLN A 192 2.25 4.89 7.29
CA GLN A 192 2.17 3.43 7.33
C GLN A 192 0.75 2.97 7.65
N VAL A 193 0.09 2.35 6.67
CA VAL A 193 -1.30 1.88 6.81
C VAL A 193 -1.52 0.59 6.03
N SER A 194 -2.52 -0.18 6.47
CA SER A 194 -3.11 -1.30 5.72
C SER A 194 -4.61 -1.35 6.03
N SER A 195 -5.29 -2.41 5.62
CA SER A 195 -6.71 -2.65 5.91
C SER A 195 -6.92 -4.08 6.38
N ALA A 196 -8.05 -4.38 7.03
CA ALA A 196 -8.33 -5.75 7.47
C ALA A 196 -8.41 -6.72 6.27
N PHE A 197 -8.89 -6.23 5.13
CA PHE A 197 -8.89 -6.94 3.86
C PHE A 197 -7.48 -7.26 3.37
N ASP A 198 -6.62 -6.25 3.25
CA ASP A 198 -5.25 -6.42 2.74
C ASP A 198 -4.41 -7.35 3.63
N LEU A 199 -4.55 -7.21 4.95
CA LEU A 199 -3.91 -8.11 5.91
C LEU A 199 -4.42 -9.57 5.77
N ALA A 200 -5.71 -9.76 5.47
CA ALA A 200 -6.24 -11.09 5.17
C ALA A 200 -5.69 -11.65 3.85
N VAL A 201 -5.47 -10.81 2.83
CA VAL A 201 -4.82 -11.20 1.57
C VAL A 201 -3.39 -11.69 1.84
N PHE A 202 -2.61 -10.98 2.66
CA PHE A 202 -1.23 -11.38 3.01
C PHE A 202 -1.21 -12.71 3.76
N ALA A 203 -2.06 -12.86 4.76
CA ALA A 203 -2.13 -14.11 5.52
C ALA A 203 -2.58 -15.29 4.67
N ARG A 204 -3.55 -15.10 3.76
CA ARG A 204 -3.96 -16.13 2.80
C ARG A 204 -2.80 -16.54 1.89
N ALA A 205 -2.07 -15.57 1.35
CA ALA A 205 -0.90 -15.84 0.50
C ALA A 205 0.20 -16.59 1.27
N GLY A 206 0.44 -16.20 2.53
CA GLY A 206 1.36 -16.89 3.44
C GLY A 206 0.95 -18.32 3.73
N LEU A 207 -0.30 -18.54 4.16
CA LEU A 207 -0.82 -19.87 4.53
C LEU A 207 -0.85 -20.88 3.36
N ALA A 208 -0.80 -20.40 2.11
CA ALA A 208 -0.63 -21.26 0.94
C ALA A 208 0.79 -21.85 0.83
N ARG A 209 1.76 -21.36 1.63
CA ARG A 209 3.13 -21.84 1.67
C ARG A 209 3.40 -22.67 2.94
N PRO A 210 3.98 -23.88 2.81
CA PRO A 210 4.29 -24.72 3.98
C PRO A 210 5.23 -24.09 5.00
N ASP A 211 6.23 -23.34 4.54
CA ASP A 211 7.25 -22.71 5.40
C ASP A 211 6.65 -21.60 6.28
N PHE A 212 5.85 -20.71 5.70
CA PHE A 212 5.11 -19.70 6.46
C PHE A 212 4.16 -20.36 7.46
N ALA A 213 3.42 -21.38 7.02
CA ALA A 213 2.46 -22.10 7.87
C ALA A 213 3.16 -22.78 9.06
N GLU A 214 4.37 -23.32 8.87
CA GLU A 214 5.18 -23.89 9.95
C GLU A 214 5.52 -22.83 11.01
N TYR A 215 6.09 -21.69 10.62
CA TYR A 215 6.49 -20.66 11.57
C TYR A 215 5.28 -20.06 12.29
N CYS A 216 4.20 -19.76 11.57
CA CYS A 216 3.05 -19.11 12.17
C CYS A 216 2.23 -20.02 13.10
N SER A 217 2.37 -21.35 12.97
CA SER A 217 1.72 -22.36 13.81
C SER A 217 2.59 -22.89 14.95
N THR A 218 3.85 -22.47 15.01
CA THR A 218 4.75 -22.84 16.10
C THR A 218 4.37 -22.07 17.38
N ALA A 219 3.92 -22.80 18.41
CA ALA A 219 3.50 -22.23 19.69
C ALA A 219 4.69 -21.85 20.61
N SER A 220 5.78 -22.59 20.54
CA SER A 220 7.02 -22.32 21.27
C SER A 220 8.22 -22.91 20.55
N ALA A 221 9.40 -22.33 20.77
CA ALA A 221 10.66 -22.82 20.24
C ALA A 221 11.82 -22.46 21.17
N GLN A 222 12.99 -23.06 20.95
CA GLN A 222 14.25 -22.57 21.50
C GLN A 222 14.84 -21.55 20.54
N PHE A 223 15.34 -20.43 21.07
CA PHE A 223 16.06 -19.40 20.32
C PHE A 223 17.52 -19.36 20.78
N PRO A 224 18.50 -19.32 19.85
CA PRO A 224 19.92 -19.20 20.21
C PRO A 224 20.20 -17.89 20.94
N GLY A 225 21.09 -17.92 21.93
CA GLY A 225 21.57 -16.72 22.62
C GLY A 225 22.96 -16.92 23.19
N THR A 226 23.50 -15.92 23.88
CA THR A 226 24.81 -16.05 24.51
C THR A 226 24.79 -17.10 25.62
N GLY A 227 25.69 -18.09 25.52
CA GLY A 227 25.81 -19.17 26.50
C GLY A 227 24.78 -20.30 26.39
N GLY A 228 23.93 -20.34 25.36
CA GLY A 228 22.99 -21.44 25.15
C GLY A 228 21.76 -21.07 24.32
N SER A 229 20.64 -21.72 24.59
CA SER A 229 19.34 -21.37 23.99
C SER A 229 18.30 -21.11 25.09
N TYR A 230 17.36 -20.21 24.83
CA TYR A 230 16.25 -19.91 25.74
C TYR A 230 14.91 -20.13 25.04
N GLY A 231 13.86 -20.36 25.84
CA GLY A 231 12.51 -20.59 25.31
C GLY A 231 11.85 -19.30 24.86
N ILE A 232 11.28 -19.31 23.66
CA ILE A 232 10.38 -18.28 23.15
C ILE A 232 8.98 -18.87 22.95
N VAL A 233 7.95 -18.07 23.21
CA VAL A 233 6.55 -18.47 23.13
C VAL A 233 5.82 -17.53 22.18
N ASN A 234 4.92 -18.08 21.38
CA ASN A 234 4.15 -17.30 20.42
C ASN A 234 3.24 -16.28 21.12
N THR A 235 3.39 -15.02 20.70
CA THR A 235 2.62 -13.89 21.22
C THR A 235 1.14 -13.91 20.79
N ASN A 236 0.76 -14.75 19.81
CA ASN A 236 -0.63 -15.06 19.53
C ASN A 236 -1.22 -15.98 20.61
N ARG A 237 -2.00 -15.38 21.51
CA ARG A 237 -2.56 -16.05 22.69
C ARG A 237 -3.60 -17.11 22.37
N LEU A 238 -4.30 -17.00 21.24
CA LEU A 238 -5.20 -18.07 20.77
C LEU A 238 -4.43 -19.35 20.42
N LEU A 239 -3.14 -19.24 20.07
CA LEU A 239 -2.25 -20.36 19.80
C LEU A 239 -1.49 -20.81 21.04
N SER A 240 -0.87 -19.89 21.78
CA SER A 240 -0.02 -20.25 22.93
C SER A 240 -0.81 -20.66 24.17
N GLY A 241 -2.00 -20.09 24.37
CA GLY A 241 -2.80 -20.29 25.58
C GLY A 241 -2.32 -19.47 26.78
N SER A 242 -1.56 -18.39 26.55
CA SER A 242 -0.94 -17.59 27.61
C SER A 242 -1.86 -16.49 28.16
N ASP A 243 -1.49 -15.93 29.31
CA ASP A 243 -2.12 -14.76 29.93
C ASP A 243 -3.64 -14.89 30.16
N GLY A 244 -4.09 -16.10 30.52
CA GLY A 244 -5.51 -16.38 30.80
C GLY A 244 -6.39 -16.56 29.56
N ILE A 245 -5.83 -16.45 28.36
CA ILE A 245 -6.55 -16.72 27.11
C ILE A 245 -6.41 -18.20 26.76
N ALA A 246 -7.51 -18.94 26.79
CA ALA A 246 -7.51 -20.35 26.39
C ALA A 246 -7.11 -20.52 24.91
N ARG A 247 -6.44 -21.64 24.59
CA ARG A 247 -6.17 -22.00 23.19
C ARG A 247 -7.48 -22.18 22.43
N TYR A 248 -7.52 -21.70 21.19
CA TYR A 248 -8.67 -21.92 20.32
C TYR A 248 -8.56 -23.29 19.63
N PRO A 249 -9.60 -24.15 19.67
CA PRO A 249 -9.56 -25.46 19.02
C PRO A 249 -9.30 -25.37 17.52
N GLY A 250 -8.31 -26.12 17.03
CA GLY A 250 -7.93 -26.12 15.60
C GLY A 250 -7.23 -24.85 15.13
N ILE A 251 -6.78 -23.97 16.03
CA ILE A 251 -6.02 -22.77 15.68
C ILE A 251 -4.73 -23.13 14.91
N ILE A 252 -4.48 -22.37 13.85
CA ILE A 252 -3.25 -22.40 13.05
C ILE A 252 -2.31 -21.27 13.47
N GLY A 253 -2.83 -20.14 13.94
CA GLY A 253 -2.01 -18.99 14.35
C GLY A 253 -2.11 -17.84 13.35
N VAL A 254 -0.99 -17.43 12.75
CA VAL A 254 -0.75 -16.23 11.90
C VAL A 254 0.02 -15.13 12.64
N LYS A 255 -0.60 -14.03 13.10
CA LYS A 255 0.17 -12.92 13.71
C LYS A 255 -0.69 -11.92 14.46
N ASN A 256 -0.25 -11.51 15.65
CA ASN A 256 -0.77 -10.36 16.39
C ASN A 256 0.15 -9.14 16.28
N GLY A 257 -0.35 -7.96 16.59
CA GLY A 257 0.40 -6.72 16.69
C GLY A 257 -0.21 -5.73 17.67
N TYR A 258 0.63 -4.84 18.18
CA TYR A 258 0.23 -3.68 18.95
C TYR A 258 1.23 -2.55 18.73
N THR A 259 0.72 -1.34 18.57
CA THR A 259 1.47 -0.09 18.72
C THR A 259 0.53 0.96 19.30
N THR A 260 1.08 2.09 19.76
CA THR A 260 0.28 3.18 20.32
C THR A 260 -0.72 3.73 19.30
N HIS A 261 -0.35 3.83 18.01
CA HIS A 261 -1.26 4.35 16.99
C HIS A 261 -2.18 3.28 16.37
N ALA A 262 -1.74 2.01 16.30
CA ALA A 262 -2.56 0.94 15.74
C ALA A 262 -3.64 0.45 16.71
N GLY A 263 -3.40 0.52 18.02
CA GLY A 263 -4.09 -0.32 18.97
C GLY A 263 -3.74 -1.80 18.75
N ASN A 264 -4.60 -2.71 19.21
CA ASN A 264 -4.38 -4.15 19.03
C ASN A 264 -4.87 -4.62 17.65
N THR A 265 -4.04 -5.38 16.95
CA THR A 265 -4.36 -6.01 15.66
C THR A 265 -4.09 -7.51 15.74
N LEU A 266 -4.90 -8.31 15.06
CA LEU A 266 -4.74 -9.76 15.01
C LEU A 266 -5.18 -10.29 13.65
N ILE A 267 -4.36 -11.17 13.10
CA ILE A 267 -4.77 -12.10 12.07
C ILE A 267 -4.70 -13.50 12.68
N ALA A 268 -5.81 -14.23 12.61
CA ALA A 268 -5.95 -15.57 13.15
C ALA A 268 -6.54 -16.51 12.10
N ALA A 269 -5.99 -17.72 11.96
CA ALA A 269 -6.60 -18.77 11.17
C ALA A 269 -6.86 -20.02 12.02
N ALA A 270 -7.95 -20.72 11.74
CA ALA A 270 -8.28 -21.99 12.39
C ALA A 270 -8.88 -22.99 11.39
N LYS A 271 -8.78 -24.28 11.70
CA LYS A 271 -9.30 -25.37 10.88
C LYS A 271 -10.34 -26.20 11.65
N GLN A 272 -11.47 -26.48 11.03
CA GLN A 272 -12.46 -27.45 11.48
C GLN A 272 -12.86 -28.37 10.30
N GLY A 273 -12.51 -29.65 10.39
CA GLY A 273 -12.62 -30.57 9.24
C GLY A 273 -11.83 -30.04 8.03
N GLU A 274 -12.47 -29.96 6.86
CA GLU A 274 -11.87 -29.43 5.63
C GLU A 274 -11.95 -27.90 5.49
N ARG A 275 -12.54 -27.21 6.49
CA ARG A 275 -12.77 -25.77 6.46
C ARG A 275 -11.63 -25.06 7.17
N THR A 276 -11.05 -24.06 6.51
CA THR A 276 -10.07 -23.17 7.14
C THR A 276 -10.60 -21.75 7.09
N LEU A 277 -10.86 -21.18 8.26
CA LEU A 277 -11.25 -19.77 8.40
C LEU A 277 -10.04 -18.92 8.71
N LEU A 278 -10.09 -17.70 8.18
CA LEU A 278 -9.17 -16.62 8.44
C LEU A 278 -9.98 -15.43 8.95
N VAL A 279 -9.54 -14.85 10.07
CA VAL A 279 -10.12 -13.63 10.65
C VAL A 279 -9.01 -12.59 10.81
N THR A 280 -9.28 -11.38 10.37
CA THR A 280 -8.48 -10.19 10.71
C THR A 280 -9.32 -9.28 11.59
N VAL A 281 -8.76 -8.79 12.70
CA VAL A 281 -9.38 -7.85 13.64
C VAL A 281 -8.43 -6.67 13.84
N MET A 282 -8.91 -5.45 13.65
CA MET A 282 -8.10 -4.24 13.82
C MET A 282 -8.75 -3.27 14.80
N ASN A 283 -7.98 -2.93 15.83
CA ASN A 283 -8.26 -1.89 16.81
C ASN A 283 -9.65 -2.02 17.49
N PRO A 284 -9.87 -3.07 18.31
CA PRO A 284 -11.01 -3.12 19.23
C PRO A 284 -11.13 -1.82 20.05
N GLN A 285 -12.35 -1.27 20.12
CA GLN A 285 -12.62 0.00 20.80
C GLN A 285 -13.18 -0.17 22.23
N ALA A 286 -13.48 -1.41 22.64
CA ALA A 286 -13.95 -1.73 23.97
C ALA A 286 -13.01 -2.71 24.69
N GLY A 287 -13.06 -2.71 26.02
CA GLY A 287 -12.26 -3.62 26.86
C GLY A 287 -10.78 -3.22 26.94
N GLY A 288 -9.88 -4.21 26.89
CA GLY A 288 -8.44 -4.03 27.12
C GLY A 288 -7.56 -4.70 26.06
N GLY A 289 -6.27 -4.87 26.36
CA GLY A 289 -5.28 -5.41 25.42
C GLY A 289 -5.57 -6.81 24.88
N PHE A 290 -6.44 -7.57 25.53
CA PHE A 290 -6.80 -8.92 25.13
C PHE A 290 -8.12 -9.04 24.36
N THR A 291 -8.90 -7.97 24.26
CA THR A 291 -10.18 -7.96 23.52
C THR A 291 -10.00 -8.43 22.08
N VAL A 292 -8.85 -8.15 21.45
CA VAL A 292 -8.57 -8.58 20.07
C VAL A 292 -8.63 -10.11 19.90
N TYR A 293 -8.23 -10.87 20.92
CA TYR A 293 -8.29 -12.34 20.88
C TYR A 293 -9.71 -12.85 21.14
N GLU A 294 -10.46 -12.18 22.02
CA GLU A 294 -11.86 -12.49 22.33
C GLU A 294 -12.75 -12.25 21.11
N GLU A 295 -12.63 -11.09 20.46
CA GLU A 295 -13.38 -10.77 19.25
C GLU A 295 -13.01 -11.70 18.07
N ALA A 296 -11.71 -12.01 17.90
CA ALA A 296 -11.29 -12.98 16.89
C ALA A 296 -11.87 -14.38 17.15
N ARG A 297 -11.94 -14.82 18.42
CA ARG A 297 -12.61 -16.06 18.80
C ARG A 297 -14.10 -16.02 18.44
N SER A 298 -14.82 -14.96 18.83
CA SER A 298 -16.25 -14.79 18.53
C SER A 298 -16.52 -14.84 17.01
N LEU A 299 -15.65 -14.20 16.22
CA LEU A 299 -15.73 -14.20 14.75
C LEU A 299 -15.39 -15.55 14.12
N LEU A 300 -14.39 -16.28 14.64
CA LEU A 300 -14.08 -17.65 14.21
C LEU A 300 -15.25 -18.60 14.51
N ASP A 301 -15.79 -18.55 15.73
CA ASP A 301 -16.94 -19.36 16.14
C ASP A 301 -18.18 -19.06 15.29
N TRP A 302 -18.45 -17.77 15.05
CA TRP A 302 -19.52 -17.37 14.13
C TRP A 302 -19.26 -17.91 12.72
N GLY A 303 -18.06 -17.73 12.18
CA GLY A 303 -17.74 -18.12 10.80
C GLY A 303 -17.90 -19.61 10.56
N PHE A 304 -17.54 -20.47 11.53
CA PHE A 304 -17.71 -21.91 11.38
C PHE A 304 -19.18 -22.32 11.44
N ARG A 305 -19.98 -21.71 12.33
CA ARG A 305 -21.43 -21.94 12.41
C ARG A 305 -22.16 -21.43 11.16
N ALA A 306 -21.72 -20.30 10.61
CA ALA A 306 -22.36 -19.61 9.50
C ALA A 306 -21.95 -20.15 8.12
N TRP A 307 -20.93 -21.03 8.05
CA TRP A 307 -20.21 -21.39 6.82
C TRP A 307 -21.11 -21.76 5.63
N ASP A 308 -22.18 -22.54 5.83
CA ASP A 308 -23.09 -22.98 4.76
C ASP A 308 -24.34 -22.09 4.61
N SER A 309 -24.55 -21.18 5.56
CA SER A 309 -25.74 -20.34 5.68
C SER A 309 -25.48 -18.87 5.32
N VAL A 310 -24.32 -18.51 4.79
CA VAL A 310 -24.03 -17.15 4.32
C VAL A 310 -23.52 -17.16 2.89
N ASP A 311 -23.96 -16.18 2.12
CA ASP A 311 -23.40 -15.89 0.81
C ASP A 311 -22.15 -15.02 0.95
N ALA A 312 -21.18 -15.22 0.06
CA ALA A 312 -19.98 -14.40 0.06
C ALA A 312 -20.32 -12.93 -0.23
N VAL A 313 -19.74 -12.02 0.55
CA VAL A 313 -19.85 -10.57 0.36
C VAL A 313 -18.69 -10.00 -0.47
N GLY A 314 -17.65 -10.79 -0.69
CA GLY A 314 -16.46 -10.42 -1.48
C GLY A 314 -15.49 -11.58 -1.69
N SER A 315 -14.32 -11.28 -2.23
CA SER A 315 -13.23 -12.25 -2.43
C SER A 315 -11.87 -11.61 -2.17
N LEU A 316 -11.00 -12.32 -1.46
CA LEU A 316 -9.58 -12.01 -1.25
C LEU A 316 -8.71 -12.32 -2.49
N GLU A 317 -9.30 -12.87 -3.56
CA GLU A 317 -8.56 -13.09 -4.79
C GLU A 317 -8.34 -11.77 -5.55
N PRO A 318 -7.15 -11.55 -6.13
CA PRO A 318 -6.90 -10.35 -6.91
C PRO A 318 -7.87 -10.30 -8.10
N VAL A 319 -8.47 -9.12 -8.31
CA VAL A 319 -9.35 -8.87 -9.45
C VAL A 319 -8.54 -9.00 -10.73
N ARG A 320 -8.67 -10.13 -11.43
CA ARG A 320 -8.05 -10.29 -12.75
C ARG A 320 -8.76 -9.34 -13.72
N PRO A 321 -8.03 -8.46 -14.44
CA PRO A 321 -8.65 -7.66 -15.49
C PRO A 321 -9.29 -8.62 -16.50
N THR A 322 -10.58 -8.46 -16.74
CA THR A 322 -11.32 -9.30 -17.68
C THR A 322 -10.68 -9.20 -19.07
N LYS A 323 -10.76 -10.27 -19.88
CA LYS A 323 -10.23 -10.28 -21.25
C LYS A 323 -10.73 -9.10 -22.10
N SER A 324 -11.91 -8.55 -21.77
CA SER A 324 -12.48 -7.35 -22.36
C SER A 324 -11.63 -6.09 -22.10
N ALA A 325 -11.22 -5.84 -20.85
CA ALA A 325 -10.39 -4.70 -20.49
C ALA A 325 -9.00 -4.76 -21.15
N ARG A 326 -8.42 -5.97 -21.28
CA ARG A 326 -7.14 -6.19 -21.98
C ARG A 326 -7.23 -5.91 -23.48
N ARG A 327 -8.36 -6.29 -24.12
CA ARG A 327 -8.62 -5.98 -25.53
C ARG A 327 -8.88 -4.49 -25.76
N GLN A 328 -9.58 -3.82 -24.85
CA GLN A 328 -9.80 -2.37 -24.91
C GLN A 328 -8.47 -1.61 -24.77
N ALA A 329 -7.60 -2.01 -23.84
CA ALA A 329 -6.27 -1.43 -23.67
C ALA A 329 -5.34 -1.68 -24.87
N GLN A 330 -5.45 -2.83 -25.54
CA GLN A 330 -4.71 -3.09 -26.78
C GLN A 330 -5.22 -2.28 -27.96
N ILE A 331 -6.53 -2.05 -28.05
CA ILE A 331 -7.14 -1.20 -29.09
C ILE A 331 -6.71 0.26 -28.90
N THR A 332 -6.71 0.78 -27.67
CA THR A 332 -6.27 2.17 -27.40
C THR A 332 -4.78 2.37 -27.67
N HIS A 333 -3.94 1.38 -27.36
CA HIS A 333 -2.51 1.48 -27.66
C HIS A 333 -2.20 1.36 -29.16
N ALA A 334 -2.94 0.52 -29.90
CA ALA A 334 -2.82 0.41 -31.36
C ALA A 334 -3.38 1.64 -32.10
N ALA A 335 -4.39 2.31 -31.54
CA ALA A 335 -4.91 3.57 -32.09
C ALA A 335 -3.93 4.74 -31.90
N ALA A 336 -3.12 4.72 -30.83
CA ALA A 336 -2.11 5.74 -30.55
C ALA A 336 -0.82 5.61 -31.38
N THR A 337 -0.63 4.51 -32.11
CA THR A 337 0.63 4.20 -32.83
C THR A 337 0.51 4.12 -34.35
N LYS A 338 -0.64 4.46 -34.95
CA LYS A 338 -0.75 4.57 -36.42
C LYS A 338 -0.20 5.91 -36.92
N PRO A 339 0.87 5.95 -37.75
CA PRO A 339 1.27 7.17 -38.43
C PRO A 339 0.29 7.49 -39.57
N ILE A 340 -0.11 8.75 -39.66
CA ILE A 340 -0.91 9.28 -40.78
C ILE A 340 0.00 9.28 -42.02
N ARG A 341 -0.35 8.47 -43.04
CA ARG A 341 0.23 8.59 -44.38
C ARG A 341 -0.36 9.83 -45.05
N ALA A 342 0.50 10.76 -45.47
CA ALA A 342 0.13 11.87 -46.34
C ALA A 342 -0.31 11.33 -47.70
N ALA A 343 -1.44 11.86 -48.20
CA ALA A 343 -1.95 11.56 -49.53
C ALA A 343 -1.23 12.41 -50.58
N ASP A 344 -0.82 11.76 -51.66
CA ASP A 344 -0.37 12.36 -52.92
C ASP A 344 -1.53 13.07 -53.62
N GLU A 345 -1.29 14.29 -54.10
CA GLU A 345 -2.01 14.90 -55.22
C GLU A 345 -0.99 15.59 -56.14
N GLY A 346 -0.95 15.16 -57.40
CA GLY A 346 -0.26 15.83 -58.50
C GLY A 346 -1.23 16.66 -59.33
N ASP A 347 -0.79 17.81 -59.84
CA ASP A 347 -0.51 18.05 -61.27
C ASP A 347 -0.27 19.54 -61.61
N SER A 348 0.68 19.74 -62.54
CA SER A 348 0.82 20.81 -63.55
C SER A 348 1.58 22.14 -63.25
N VAL A 349 2.18 22.67 -64.31
CA VAL A 349 3.50 23.36 -64.45
C VAL A 349 3.35 24.70 -65.21
N TRP A 350 4.13 25.77 -64.89
CA TRP A 350 5.07 26.51 -65.81
C TRP A 350 5.83 27.73 -65.14
N PRO A 351 6.85 28.41 -65.76
CA PRO A 351 8.13 28.70 -65.08
C PRO A 351 8.69 30.16 -65.24
N VAL A 352 9.87 30.41 -64.62
CA VAL A 352 10.91 31.46 -64.83
C VAL A 352 10.52 32.97 -64.96
N ALA A 353 11.06 33.84 -64.07
CA ALA A 353 12.07 34.88 -64.39
C ALA A 353 12.23 36.02 -63.33
N GLY A 354 13.49 36.28 -62.93
CA GLY A 354 14.06 37.59 -62.53
C GLY A 354 13.83 38.08 -61.09
N SER A 355 14.71 38.78 -60.37
CA SER A 355 16.07 39.31 -60.63
C SER A 355 16.70 39.80 -59.29
N VAL A 356 18.01 39.59 -59.15
CA VAL A 356 19.08 40.47 -58.59
C VAL A 356 18.79 41.48 -57.47
N ALA A 357 19.57 41.38 -56.37
CA ALA A 357 20.31 42.43 -55.62
C ALA A 357 20.33 42.09 -54.12
N GLY A 358 21.40 42.18 -53.34
CA GLY A 358 22.77 42.64 -53.52
C GLY A 358 23.50 42.39 -52.19
N GLY A 359 24.79 42.08 -52.25
CA GLY A 359 25.63 41.80 -51.08
C GLY A 359 26.26 43.05 -50.44
N LEU A 360 26.68 42.85 -49.19
CA LEU A 360 27.83 43.43 -48.46
C LEU A 360 27.87 44.95 -48.19
N ALA A 361 27.88 45.30 -46.89
CA ALA A 361 28.81 46.30 -46.32
C ALA A 361 29.02 46.09 -44.81
N VAL A 362 30.29 46.20 -44.39
CA VAL A 362 30.89 46.01 -43.06
C VAL A 362 31.29 47.37 -42.47
N ALA A 363 31.25 47.54 -41.14
CA ALA A 363 32.21 48.25 -40.25
C ALA A 363 31.52 48.60 -38.92
N GLY A 364 32.02 48.20 -37.74
CA GLY A 364 33.07 48.87 -36.95
C GLY A 364 32.42 49.91 -35.99
N THR A 365 32.67 50.04 -34.69
CA THR A 365 33.90 49.88 -33.90
C THR A 365 33.57 49.97 -32.38
N PHE A 366 34.45 49.38 -31.56
CA PHE A 366 34.58 49.40 -30.10
C PHE A 366 34.64 50.79 -29.42
N VAL A 367 34.12 50.94 -28.19
CA VAL A 367 34.75 51.73 -27.10
C VAL A 367 34.42 51.11 -25.71
N LEU A 368 35.47 50.84 -24.94
CA LEU A 368 35.51 50.51 -23.50
C LEU A 368 35.59 51.79 -22.65
N LEU A 369 35.04 51.78 -21.44
CA LEU A 369 35.62 52.54 -20.32
C LEU A 369 35.50 51.80 -18.99
N VAL A 370 36.63 51.78 -18.28
CA VAL A 370 36.93 51.12 -17.00
C VAL A 370 37.13 52.21 -15.94
N ARG A 371 36.68 51.96 -14.70
CA ARG A 371 37.43 52.09 -13.41
C ARG A 371 36.44 52.17 -12.23
N ARG A 372 36.47 51.22 -11.28
CA ARG A 372 37.26 51.20 -10.00
C ARG A 372 36.89 52.39 -9.08
N ARG A 373 36.60 52.22 -7.78
CA ARG A 373 37.41 51.52 -6.76
C ARG A 373 36.71 51.53 -5.37
N THR A 374 36.87 50.41 -4.64
CA THR A 374 37.17 50.25 -3.19
C THR A 374 36.28 50.77 -2.05
N GLY A 375 35.97 49.84 -1.14
CA GLY A 375 35.85 50.01 0.32
C GLY A 375 35.86 48.63 0.98
N ARG A 376 36.74 48.40 1.96
CA ARG A 376 37.20 47.11 2.51
C ARG A 376 37.02 47.13 4.05
N VAL A 377 37.19 45.97 4.69
CA VAL A 377 37.54 45.74 6.13
C VAL A 377 36.31 45.57 7.07
N ARG A 378 36.20 44.61 8.01
CA ARG A 378 37.14 43.65 8.66
C ARG A 378 36.40 42.39 9.16
N ASP A 379 37.20 41.35 9.34
CA ASP A 379 36.98 40.09 10.03
C ASP A 379 37.56 40.21 11.46
N GLU A 380 36.88 39.71 12.49
CA GLU A 380 37.49 39.34 13.78
C GLU A 380 36.88 38.02 14.29
N ARG A 381 37.78 37.15 14.75
CA ARG A 381 37.63 35.74 15.14
C ARG A 381 37.34 35.58 16.65
N PRO A 382 37.12 34.35 17.17
CA PRO A 382 36.36 34.08 18.40
C PRO A 382 37.21 33.98 19.67
N VAL A 383 36.54 33.90 20.82
CA VAL A 383 37.12 33.48 22.12
C VAL A 383 36.22 32.39 22.72
N GLU A 384 36.89 31.29 23.08
CA GLU A 384 36.58 30.16 24.00
C GLU A 384 35.16 29.58 24.09
#